data_AF-A0A4Y4AZZ1-F1
#
_entry.id   AF-A0A4Y4AZZ1-F1
#
_cell.length_a   1.000
_cell.length_b   1.000
_cell.length_c   1.000
_cell.angle_alpha   90.00
_cell.angle_beta   90.00
_cell.angle_gamma   90.00
#
_symmetry.space_group_name_H-M   'P 1'
#
loop_
_entity.id
_entity.type
_entity.pdbx_description
1 polymer ?
#
loop_
_entity_poly.entity_id
_entity_poly.type
_entity_poly.pdbx_seq_one_letter_code
_entity_poly.pdbx_strand_id
1 'polypeptide(L)' 'MKTDLTTPQGIFGMPQHLTVPIYQRPYVWTQEDQWAPLWGDIRRLTEHRMDNESA' A
#
# COMPACT_ATOMS: atom_id res chain seq x y z
N MET A 1 22.58 -4.29 1.76
CA MET A 1 21.24 -3.68 1.64
C MET A 1 20.40 -4.17 2.82
N LYS A 2 19.77 -3.27 3.58
CA LYS A 2 18.92 -3.63 4.73
C LYS A 2 17.47 -3.33 4.36
N THR A 3 16.57 -4.28 4.58
CA THR A 3 15.13 -4.09 4.37
C THR A 3 14.49 -3.84 5.73
N ASP A 4 14.01 -2.63 5.96
CA ASP A 4 13.29 -2.30 7.19
C ASP A 4 11.80 -2.60 7.01
N LEU A 5 11.31 -3.61 7.73
CA LEU A 5 9.89 -3.95 7.76
C LEU A 5 9.13 -2.89 8.56
N THR A 6 8.11 -2.30 7.93
CA THR A 6 7.26 -1.28 8.56
C THR A 6 5.84 -1.40 8.04
N THR A 7 4.88 -0.88 8.81
CA THR A 7 3.47 -0.82 8.41
C THR A 7 3.21 0.44 7.58
N PRO A 8 2.11 0.49 6.79
CA PRO A 8 1.70 1.72 6.11
C PRO A 8 1.55 2.90 7.08
N GLN A 9 1.00 2.68 8.27
CA GLN A 9 0.87 3.69 9.32
C GLN A 9 2.24 4.22 9.77
N GLY A 10 3.24 3.35 9.89
CA GLY A 10 4.61 3.74 10.20
C GLY A 10 5.24 4.61 9.11
N ILE A 11 4.90 4.38 7.83
CA ILE A 11 5.44 5.15 6.71
C ILE A 11 4.77 6.53 6.61
N PHE A 12 3.43 6.57 6.67
CA PHE A 12 2.65 7.77 6.40
C PHE A 12 2.34 8.62 7.64
N GLY A 13 2.60 8.10 8.85
CA GLY A 13 2.39 8.82 10.11
C GLY A 13 3.56 9.71 10.55
N MET A 14 4.71 9.63 9.88
CA MET A 14 5.90 10.42 10.22
C MET A 14 5.87 11.80 9.53
N PRO A 15 6.41 12.87 10.17
CA PRO A 15 6.57 14.18 9.54
C PRO A 15 7.74 14.15 8.55
N GLN A 16 7.57 13.44 7.44
CA GLN A 16 8.58 13.26 6.40
C GLN A 16 7.98 13.52 5.02
N HIS A 17 8.83 13.93 4.08
CA HIS A 17 8.42 14.17 2.70
C HIS A 17 8.95 13.06 1.79
N LEU A 18 8.05 12.29 1.18
CA LEU A 18 8.38 11.26 0.20
C LEU A 18 8.45 11.89 -1.20
N THR A 19 9.65 12.06 -1.74
CA THR A 19 9.86 12.70 -3.04
C THR A 19 10.19 11.69 -4.13
N VAL A 20 9.61 11.94 -5.31
CA VAL A 20 9.93 11.20 -6.54
C VAL A 20 11.08 11.95 -7.25
N PRO A 21 12.25 11.33 -7.49
CA PRO A 21 13.33 11.97 -8.22
C PRO A 21 12.97 12.30 -9.66
N ILE A 22 13.52 13.40 -10.19
CA ILE A 22 13.20 13.93 -11.53
C ILE A 22 13.58 12.99 -12.69
N TYR A 23 14.51 12.07 -12.46
CA TYR A 23 14.99 11.09 -13.45
C TYR A 23 14.24 9.76 -13.37
N GLN A 24 13.26 9.62 -12.47
CA GLN A 24 12.44 8.43 -12.38
C GLN A 24 11.41 8.41 -13.51
N ARG A 25 11.20 7.24 -14.11
CA ARG A 25 10.15 7.07 -15.12
C ARG A 25 8.76 7.10 -14.43
N PRO A 26 7.74 7.70 -15.06
CA PRO A 26 6.39 7.69 -14.51
C PRO A 26 5.87 6.26 -14.33
N TYR A 27 5.23 6.00 -13.18
CA TYR A 27 4.45 4.78 -12.98
C TYR A 27 3.05 5.00 -13.55
N VAL A 28 2.82 4.48 -14.75
CA VAL A 28 1.52 4.58 -15.42
C VAL A 28 0.65 3.41 -14.95
N TRP A 29 -0.06 3.62 -13.85
CA TRP A 29 -1.03 2.64 -13.35
C TRP A 29 -2.41 2.88 -13.98
N THR A 30 -2.98 1.83 -14.55
CA THR A 30 -4.34 1.71 -15.04
C THR A 30 -5.23 1.09 -13.96
N GLN A 31 -6.54 1.30 -14.11
CA GLN A 31 -7.50 0.77 -13.16
C GLN A 31 -7.53 -0.76 -13.20
N GLU A 32 -7.57 -1.33 -14.40
CA GLU A 32 -7.69 -2.76 -14.63
C GLU A 32 -6.46 -3.52 -14.12
N ASP A 33 -5.26 -3.02 -14.40
CA ASP A 33 -4.04 -3.79 -14.18
C ASP A 33 -3.43 -3.60 -12.79
N GLN A 34 -3.64 -2.46 -12.12
CA GLN A 34 -3.01 -2.17 -10.83
C GLN A 34 -3.98 -1.74 -9.73
N TRP A 35 -4.81 -0.72 -9.97
CA TRP A 35 -5.64 -0.17 -8.88
C TRP A 35 -6.70 -1.15 -8.39
N ALA A 36 -7.45 -1.79 -9.29
CA ALA A 36 -8.49 -2.73 -8.92
C ALA A 36 -7.93 -3.99 -8.24
N PRO A 37 -6.85 -4.62 -8.73
CA PRO A 37 -6.20 -5.72 -8.01
C PRO A 37 -5.70 -5.34 -6.60
N LEU A 38 -5.00 -4.20 -6.47
CA LEU A 38 -4.51 -3.72 -5.16
C LEU A 38 -5.66 -3.52 -4.17
N TRP A 39 -6.75 -2.89 -4.62
CA TRP A 39 -7.93 -2.69 -3.78
C TRP A 39 -8.59 -4.01 -3.37
N GLY A 40 -8.65 -4.98 -4.30
CA GLY A 40 -9.14 -6.33 -4.00
C GLY A 40 -8.36 -7.01 -2.88
N ASP A 41 -7.03 -6.89 -2.88
CA ASP A 41 -6.19 -7.45 -1.82
C ASP A 41 -6.41 -6.77 -0.46
N ILE A 42 -6.49 -5.43 -0.44
CA ILE A 42 -6.79 -4.67 0.79
C ILE A 42 -8.15 -5.07 1.36
N ARG A 43 -9.17 -5.16 0.49
CA ARG A 43 -10.52 -5.52 0.88
C ARG A 43 -10.56 -6.92 1.47
N ARG A 44 -10.02 -7.91 0.75
CA ARG A 44 -9.95 -9.31 1.20
C ARG A 44 -9.28 -9.45 2.57
N LEU A 45 -8.18 -8.74 2.79
CA LEU A 45 -7.47 -8.76 4.08
C LEU A 45 -8.31 -8.13 5.20
N THR A 46 -9.03 -7.06 4.90
CA THR A 46 -9.87 -6.34 5.87
C THR A 46 -11.10 -7.16 6.23
N GLU A 47 -11.81 -7.69 5.23
CA GLU A 47 -12.97 -8.58 5.40
C GLU A 47 -12.59 -9.79 6.27
N HIS A 48 -11.48 -10.46 5.96
CA HIS A 48 -10.99 -11.58 6.76
C HIS A 48 -10.68 -11.20 8.22
N ARG A 49 -10.21 -9.97 8.49
CA ARG A 49 -9.99 -9.52 9.87
C ARG A 49 -11.31 -9.28 10.61
N MET A 50 -12.28 -8.65 9.95
CA MET A 50 -13.59 -8.37 10.53
C MET A 50 -14.37 -9.67 10.84
N ASP A 51 -14.28 -10.66 9.96
CA ASP A 51 -14.91 -11.97 10.17
C ASP A 51 -14.29 -12.70 11.36
N ASN A 52 -12.96 -12.64 11.52
CA ASN A 52 -12.27 -13.25 12.66
C ASN A 52 -12.50 -12.52 13.99
N GLU A 53 -12.81 -11.22 13.98
CA GLU A 53 -13.20 -10.48 15.19
C GLU A 53 -14.64 -10.79 15.64
N SER A 54 -15.44 -11.37 14.75
CA SER A 54 -16.85 -11.74 15.01
C SER A 54 -17.03 -13.19 15.48
N ALA A 55 -15.94 -13.96 15.56
CA ALA A 55 -15.89 -15.36 15.99
C ALA A 55 -15.30 -15.50 17.40
#